data_AF-A0A7I7T532-F1
#
_entry.id   AF-A0A7I7T532-F1
#
_cell.length_a   1.000
_cell.length_b   1.000
_cell.length_c   1.000
_cell.angle_alpha   90.00
_cell.angle_beta   90.00
_cell.angle_gamma   90.00
#
_symmetry.space_group_name_H-M   'P 1'
#
loop_
_entity.id
_entity.type
_entity.pdbx_description
1 polymer ?
#
loop_
_entity_poly.entity_id
_entity_poly.type
_entity_poly.pdbx_seq_one_letter_code
_entity_poly.pdbx_strand_id
1 'polypeptide(L)'
;MKKLAAALLSAMAMAAVPVAIAPAAQADVCGDVGGRHVDVGGCTNVAGDVAVAGAVAGADDAAAQAASGQPPCYTPQGVPYYTPGADPCY
;
A
#
# COMPACT_ATOMS: atom_id res chain seq x y z
N MET A 1 23.82 -27.92 -24.64
CA MET A 1 22.45 -28.00 -24.08
C MET A 1 22.30 -27.39 -22.68
N LYS A 2 23.22 -27.54 -21.71
CA LYS A 2 23.06 -26.95 -20.36
C LYS A 2 23.31 -25.42 -20.25
N LYS A 3 24.12 -24.85 -21.16
CA LYS A 3 24.49 -23.42 -21.14
C LYS A 3 23.37 -22.49 -21.63
N LEU A 4 22.43 -23.02 -22.41
CA LEU A 4 21.29 -22.27 -22.94
C LEU A 4 20.15 -22.15 -21.92
N ALA A 5 20.00 -23.14 -21.04
CA ALA A 5 19.03 -23.10 -19.95
C ALA A 5 19.37 -21.99 -18.93
N ALA A 6 20.65 -21.87 -18.55
CA ALA A 6 21.09 -20.83 -17.62
C ALA A 6 20.89 -19.40 -18.17
N ALA A 7 21.10 -19.20 -19.48
CA ALA A 7 20.88 -17.92 -20.13
C ALA A 7 19.40 -17.52 -20.19
N LEU A 8 18.51 -18.49 -20.43
CA LEU A 8 17.05 -18.27 -20.43
C LEU A 8 16.52 -17.90 -19.03
N LEU A 9 17.03 -18.56 -17.99
CA LEU A 9 16.69 -18.26 -16.59
C LEU A 9 17.14 -16.84 -16.18
N SER A 10 18.34 -16.39 -16.61
CA SER A 10 18.80 -15.03 -16.34
C SER A 10 18.04 -13.95 -17.12
N ALA A 11 17.54 -14.26 -18.33
CA ALA A 11 16.75 -13.32 -19.11
C ALA A 11 15.33 -13.12 -18.53
N MET A 12 14.77 -14.16 -17.91
CA MET A 12 13.45 -14.10 -17.26
C MET A 12 13.47 -13.26 -15.96
N ALA A 13 14.61 -13.17 -15.28
CA ALA A 13 14.77 -12.40 -14.05
C ALA A 13 14.70 -10.87 -14.26
N MET A 14 14.97 -10.39 -15.48
CA MET A 14 14.92 -8.96 -15.82
C MET A 14 13.50 -8.47 -16.20
N ALA A 15 12.53 -9.38 -16.35
CA ALA A 15 11.15 -9.04 -16.67
C ALA A 15 10.29 -8.73 -15.43
N ALA A 16 10.85 -8.91 -14.22
CA ALA A 16 10.19 -8.66 -12.95
C ALA A 16 10.61 -7.32 -12.32
N VAL A 17 10.90 -6.29 -13.13
CA VAL A 17 10.99 -4.93 -12.62
C VAL A 17 9.56 -4.47 -12.34
N PRO A 18 9.17 -4.27 -11.07
CA PRO A 18 7.85 -3.76 -10.76
C PRO A 18 7.70 -2.40 -11.43
N VAL A 19 6.54 -2.27 -12.06
CA VAL A 19 6.05 -1.15 -12.82
C VAL A 19 6.28 0.18 -12.10
N ALA A 20 6.80 1.12 -12.87
CA ALA A 20 6.63 2.56 -12.80
C ALA A 20 6.15 3.12 -11.45
N ILE A 21 7.07 3.83 -10.77
CA ILE A 21 6.75 4.99 -9.94
C ILE A 21 5.76 5.88 -10.71
N ALA A 22 4.47 5.69 -10.44
CA ALA A 22 3.44 6.59 -10.92
C ALA A 22 3.67 7.94 -10.24
N PRO A 23 3.67 9.06 -10.99
CA PRO A 23 3.60 10.38 -10.37
C PRO A 23 2.37 10.39 -9.45
N ALA A 24 2.58 10.56 -8.14
CA ALA A 24 1.49 10.73 -7.20
C ALA A 24 0.79 12.05 -7.54
N ALA A 25 -0.31 11.96 -8.29
CA ALA A 25 -1.22 13.07 -8.48
C ALA A 25 -1.92 13.29 -7.14
N GLN A 26 -1.51 14.33 -6.42
CA GLN A 26 -2.14 14.72 -5.17
C GLN A 26 -3.54 15.24 -5.51
N ALA A 27 -4.56 14.41 -5.28
CA ALA A 27 -5.95 14.76 -5.50
C ALA A 27 -6.59 15.05 -4.15
N ASP A 28 -6.64 16.34 -3.79
CA ASP A 28 -7.35 16.80 -2.62
C ASP A 28 -8.83 17.05 -2.98
N VAL A 29 -9.74 16.48 -2.19
CA VAL A 29 -11.17 16.77 -2.28
C VAL A 29 -11.51 17.67 -1.12
N CYS A 30 -11.94 18.90 -1.43
CA CYS A 30 -12.32 19.89 -0.44
C CYS A 30 -13.84 19.98 -0.35
N GLY A 31 -14.35 19.99 0.89
CA GLY A 31 -15.75 20.23 1.21
C GLY A 31 -15.85 21.39 2.18
N ASP A 32 -16.83 22.25 1.94
CA ASP A 32 -17.15 23.39 2.80
C ASP A 32 -18.66 23.45 3.00
N VAL A 33 -19.08 23.69 4.24
CA VAL A 33 -20.47 23.92 4.59
C VAL A 33 -20.58 25.19 5.42
N GLY A 34 -21.37 26.13 4.89
CA GLY A 34 -21.40 27.50 5.35
C GLY A 34 -22.79 28.07 5.61
N GLY A 35 -22.90 28.94 6.60
CA GLY A 35 -24.12 29.67 6.94
C GLY A 35 -23.82 30.96 7.69
N ARG A 36 -24.83 31.82 7.90
CA ARG A 36 -24.67 33.20 8.45
C ARG A 36 -23.87 33.34 9.75
N HIS A 37 -23.68 32.27 10.51
CA HIS A 37 -23.03 32.33 11.83
C HIS A 37 -21.86 31.35 11.98
N VAL A 38 -21.77 30.32 11.13
CA VAL A 38 -20.72 29.28 11.21
C VAL A 38 -20.44 28.74 9.81
N ASP A 39 -19.16 28.66 9.50
CA ASP A 39 -18.59 27.99 8.33
C ASP A 39 -17.63 26.92 8.82
N VAL A 40 -17.71 25.73 8.23
CA VAL A 40 -16.81 24.60 8.49
C VAL A 40 -16.39 24.01 7.16
N GLY A 41 -15.10 24.05 6.88
CA GLY A 41 -14.50 23.49 5.69
C GLY A 41 -13.24 22.70 5.97
N GLY A 42 -12.89 21.81 5.04
CA GLY A 42 -11.69 21.00 5.09
C GLY A 42 -11.42 20.27 3.79
N CYS A 43 -10.18 19.81 3.62
CA CYS A 43 -9.76 19.02 2.48
C CYS A 43 -9.24 17.67 2.94
N THR A 44 -9.51 16.62 2.15
CA THR A 44 -8.96 15.28 2.34
C THR A 44 -8.09 14.88 1.15
N ASN A 45 -6.96 14.23 1.40
CA ASN A 45 -6.03 13.80 0.36
C ASN A 45 -6.32 12.35 -0.03
N VAL A 46 -7.10 12.17 -1.10
CA VAL A 46 -7.59 10.84 -1.49
C VAL A 46 -6.44 9.93 -1.96
N ALA A 47 -5.41 10.50 -2.58
CA ALA A 47 -4.26 9.73 -3.06
C ALA A 47 -3.40 9.19 -1.89
N GLY A 48 -3.22 9.98 -0.83
CA GLY A 48 -2.53 9.58 0.39
C GLY A 48 -3.29 8.51 1.15
N ASP A 49 -4.63 8.64 1.23
CA ASP A 49 -5.48 7.63 1.86
C ASP A 49 -5.41 6.28 1.13
N VAL A 50 -5.38 6.29 -0.21
CA VAL A 50 -5.21 5.06 -1.02
C VAL A 50 -3.79 4.50 -0.92
N ALA A 51 -2.76 5.35 -0.80
CA ALA A 51 -1.39 4.90 -0.62
C ALA A 51 -1.19 4.20 0.74
N VAL A 52 -1.84 4.68 1.81
CA VAL A 52 -1.88 3.98 3.10
C VAL A 52 -2.64 2.66 2.99
N ALA A 53 -3.75 2.62 2.26
CA ALA A 53 -4.45 1.35 1.96
C ALA A 53 -3.59 0.39 1.10
N GLY A 54 -2.63 0.92 0.34
CA GLY A 54 -1.62 0.15 -0.41
C GLY A 54 -0.46 -0.37 0.44
N ALA A 55 -0.30 0.11 1.68
CA ALA A 55 0.74 -0.35 2.61
C ALA A 55 0.31 -1.58 3.44
N VAL A 56 -0.70 -2.32 2.97
CA VAL A 56 -1.14 -3.59 3.58
C VAL A 56 -0.49 -4.75 2.83
N ALA A 57 0.02 -5.74 3.57
CA ALA A 57 0.57 -6.95 2.99
C ALA A 57 -0.46 -7.64 2.08
N GLY A 58 0.01 -8.21 0.98
CA GLY A 58 -0.80 -9.11 0.17
C GLY A 58 -1.32 -10.28 1.00
N ALA A 59 -2.41 -10.91 0.57
CA ALA A 59 -3.05 -11.99 1.32
C ALA A 59 -2.09 -13.16 1.65
N ASP A 60 -1.20 -13.50 0.71
CA ASP A 60 -0.21 -14.58 0.89
C ASP A 60 0.85 -14.21 1.93
N ASP A 61 1.37 -12.97 1.90
CA ASP A 61 2.33 -12.46 2.89
C ASP A 61 1.69 -12.32 4.28
N ALA A 62 0.45 -11.82 4.35
CA ALA A 62 -0.31 -11.74 5.58
C ALA A 62 -0.55 -13.14 6.18
N ALA A 63 -0.87 -14.13 5.35
CA ALA A 63 -1.03 -15.52 5.79
C ALA A 63 0.30 -16.12 6.28
N ALA A 64 1.41 -15.85 5.59
CA ALA A 64 2.74 -16.30 6.02
C ALA A 64 3.15 -15.69 7.35
N GLN A 65 2.87 -14.40 7.58
CA GLN A 65 3.13 -13.69 8.84
C GLN A 65 2.26 -14.20 9.99
N ALA A 66 0.97 -14.43 9.74
CA ALA A 66 0.09 -15.04 10.72
C ALA A 66 0.56 -16.46 11.08
N ALA A 67 1.00 -17.24 10.09
CA ALA A 67 1.53 -18.59 10.29
C ALA A 67 2.87 -18.60 11.04
N SER A 68 3.68 -17.55 10.93
CA SER A 68 4.93 -17.38 11.68
C SER A 68 4.70 -16.84 13.10
N GLY A 69 3.46 -16.53 13.48
CA GLY A 69 3.10 -16.03 14.79
C GLY A 69 3.37 -14.54 14.99
N GLN A 70 3.61 -13.79 13.90
CA GLN A 70 3.70 -12.34 13.97
C GLN A 70 2.31 -11.75 14.31
N PRO A 71 2.19 -10.83 15.27
CA PRO A 71 0.92 -10.18 15.57
C PRO A 71 0.56 -9.12 14.49
N PRO A 72 -0.74 -8.90 14.21
CA PRO A 72 -1.18 -7.86 13.27
C PRO A 72 -1.05 -6.46 13.88
N CYS A 73 -0.94 -5.45 13.00
CA CYS A 73 -1.21 -4.06 13.33
C CYS A 73 -2.73 -3.81 13.41
N TYR A 74 -3.13 -2.63 13.93
CA TYR A 74 -4.54 -2.25 14.02
C TYR A 74 -4.76 -0.86 13.45
N THR A 75 -5.81 -0.71 12.63
CA THR A 75 -6.25 0.61 12.19
C THR A 75 -6.82 1.42 13.36
N PRO A 76 -7.01 2.74 13.22
CA PRO A 76 -7.70 3.55 14.23
C PRO A 76 -9.13 3.06 14.55
N GLN A 77 -9.77 2.33 13.64
CA GLN A 77 -11.08 1.70 13.85
C GLN A 77 -10.99 0.30 14.49
N GLY A 78 -9.78 -0.17 14.82
CA GLY A 78 -9.54 -1.47 15.46
C GLY A 78 -9.56 -2.66 14.51
N VAL A 79 -9.44 -2.45 13.19
CA VAL A 79 -9.40 -3.53 12.20
C VAL A 79 -7.98 -4.09 12.11
N PRO A 80 -7.75 -5.41 12.26
CA PRO A 80 -6.43 -5.99 12.16
C PRO A 80 -5.94 -6.01 10.70
N TYR A 81 -4.65 -5.69 10.49
CA TYR A 81 -3.98 -5.77 9.20
C TYR A 81 -2.50 -6.15 9.37
N TYR A 82 -1.85 -6.69 8.33
CA TYR A 82 -0.41 -6.93 8.31
C TYR A 82 0.27 -5.95 7.37
N THR A 83 1.48 -5.51 7.71
CA THR A 83 2.29 -4.66 6.84
C THR A 83 3.20 -5.52 5.94
N PRO A 84 3.52 -5.07 4.72
CA PRO A 84 4.51 -5.73 3.89
C PRO A 84 5.87 -5.77 4.60
N GLY A 85 6.47 -6.95 4.69
CA GLY A 85 7.81 -7.11 5.25
C GLY A 85 7.94 -6.67 6.71
N ALA A 86 8.75 -5.64 6.97
CA ALA A 86 9.03 -5.11 8.31
C ALA A 86 8.64 -3.63 8.44
N ASP A 87 7.74 -3.15 7.58
CA ASP A 87 7.25 -1.79 7.64
C ASP A 87 6.51 -1.53 8.96
N PRO A 88 6.67 -0.32 9.55
CA PRO A 88 6.04 0.01 10.83
C PRO A 88 4.51 0.05 10.73
N CYS A 89 3.83 -0.14 11.86
CA CYS A 89 2.38 0.11 11.94
C CYS A 89 2.08 1.61 11.83
N TYR A 90 1.05 1.96 11.06
CA TYR A 90 0.52 3.32 10.89
C TYR A 90 -0.89 3.44 11.47
#